data_AF-A0AAN7PNC0-F1
#
_entry.id   AF-A0AAN7PNC0-F1
#
_cell.length_a   1.000
_cell.length_b   1.000
_cell.length_c   1.000
_cell.angle_alpha   90.00
_cell.angle_beta   90.00
_cell.angle_gamma   90.00
#
_symmetry.space_group_name_H-M   'P 1'
#
loop_
_entity.id
_entity.type
_entity.pdbx_description
1 polymer ?
#
loop_
_entity_poly.entity_id
_entity_poly.type
_entity_poly.pdbx_seq_one_letter_code
_entity_poly.pdbx_strand_id
1 'polypeptide(L)'
;MLQVFGVAGYSFMRRLPKYYGRYFLCSKQMHALTIVGHITAFRDYLFGTKKASKNENGSQLEKTDKVIAEADLLYLEGKYYEAYQLLNTVFDRLNSSVLWRISRVLFSIASNETLSYGERKHLIFEAYHLAKEAEEKTKTNFEVYKWLAILLKAKIDYATTHEKLKNIPNIKRYLMAALELNSRDITVLYLLGHWHYELASLTWFQKKLVTFFYSVIIPEANFQEAYEYFFKIETLKPNYFVTNTWMLAKSCYRIQNYEEANYYFDIVDVLSYRTTFERRCMNKIKKNYKNRAV
;
A
#
# COMPACT_ATOMS: atom_id res chain seq x y z
N MET A 1 -1.60 -28.76 -6.79
CA MET A 1 -0.63 -28.66 -5.68
C MET A 1 0.16 -27.34 -5.67
N LEU A 2 0.54 -26.76 -6.82
CA LEU A 2 1.23 -25.45 -6.92
C LEU A 2 0.31 -24.20 -6.84
N GLN A 3 -1.01 -24.33 -7.04
CA GLN A 3 -1.96 -23.22 -6.87
C GLN A 3 -2.19 -22.83 -5.40
N VAL A 4 -1.86 -23.72 -4.44
CA VAL A 4 -2.06 -23.49 -3.00
C VAL A 4 -0.96 -22.60 -2.41
N PHE A 5 0.24 -22.60 -3.01
CA PHE A 5 1.36 -21.71 -2.66
C PHE A 5 1.35 -20.41 -3.47
N GLY A 6 0.47 -20.30 -4.47
CA GLY A 6 -0.11 -19.04 -4.89
C GLY A 6 -1.18 -18.60 -3.89
N VAL A 7 -0.76 -18.38 -2.64
CA VAL A 7 -1.63 -18.13 -1.48
C VAL A 7 -2.78 -17.20 -1.87
N ALA A 8 -4.00 -17.75 -1.75
CA ALA A 8 -5.25 -17.03 -1.94
C ALA A 8 -5.20 -15.70 -1.17
N GLY A 9 -5.17 -14.62 -1.94
CA GLY A 9 -4.77 -13.27 -1.52
C GLY A 9 -4.20 -12.44 -2.69
N TYR A 10 -3.79 -13.09 -3.79
CA TYR A 10 -3.50 -12.43 -5.06
C TYR A 10 -4.78 -11.94 -5.76
N SER A 11 -5.35 -10.84 -5.26
CA SER A 11 -6.32 -9.97 -5.97
C SER A 11 -6.60 -8.64 -5.26
N PHE A 12 -5.95 -8.34 -4.13
CA PHE A 12 -6.18 -7.08 -3.41
C PHE A 12 -5.29 -5.91 -3.90
N MET A 13 -4.09 -6.19 -4.43
CA MET A 13 -3.21 -5.17 -5.05
C MET A 13 -2.76 -5.49 -6.50
N ARG A 14 -3.38 -6.48 -7.16
CA ARG A 14 -3.22 -6.69 -8.61
C ARG A 14 -4.53 -6.34 -9.30
N ARG A 15 -4.46 -5.31 -10.16
CA ARG A 15 -5.55 -4.65 -10.92
C ARG A 15 -6.25 -3.51 -10.20
N LEU A 16 -5.60 -2.34 -10.24
CA LEU A 16 -6.24 -1.02 -10.26
C LEU A 16 -6.39 -0.54 -11.71
N PRO A 17 -7.51 -0.81 -12.41
CA PRO A 17 -7.81 -0.05 -13.63
C PRO A 17 -8.50 1.29 -13.32
N LYS A 18 -7.98 2.39 -13.91
CA LYS A 18 -8.66 3.28 -14.89
C LYS A 18 -10.01 3.92 -14.47
N TYR A 19 -10.31 5.22 -14.60
CA TYR A 19 -9.74 6.39 -15.28
C TYR A 19 -10.47 7.64 -14.71
N TYR A 20 -9.82 8.81 -14.72
CA TYR A 20 -10.48 10.02 -15.24
C TYR A 20 -10.25 10.03 -16.76
N GLY A 21 -11.32 10.07 -17.56
CA GLY A 21 -11.29 10.56 -18.94
C GLY A 21 -11.68 12.04 -18.94
N ARG A 22 -11.43 12.88 -19.95
CA ARG A 22 -11.09 12.67 -21.35
C ARG A 22 -10.76 14.07 -21.90
N TYR A 23 -9.57 14.32 -22.44
CA TYR A 23 -9.34 15.32 -23.50
C TYR A 23 -8.30 14.76 -24.50
N PHE A 24 -8.43 15.24 -25.72
CA PHE A 24 -8.12 14.59 -26.99
C PHE A 24 -6.62 14.56 -27.36
N LEU A 25 -6.23 13.45 -28.00
CA LEU A 25 -5.31 13.27 -29.15
C LEU A 25 -3.91 13.96 -29.24
N CYS A 26 -2.96 13.10 -29.61
CA CYS A 26 -1.70 13.36 -30.35
C CYS A 26 -0.43 13.74 -29.55
N SER A 27 0.30 12.74 -29.03
CA SER A 27 1.77 12.81 -28.77
C SER A 27 2.35 11.43 -28.34
N LYS A 28 1.94 10.32 -28.98
CA LYS A 28 2.26 8.97 -28.47
C LYS A 28 3.68 8.46 -28.73
N GLN A 29 4.59 9.27 -29.26
CA GLN A 29 5.97 8.83 -29.53
C GLN A 29 7.09 9.69 -28.89
N MET A 30 6.79 10.88 -28.34
CA MET A 30 7.83 11.72 -27.73
C MET A 30 8.12 11.43 -26.25
N HIS A 31 7.16 10.87 -25.49
CA HIS A 31 7.32 10.73 -24.03
C HIS A 31 8.18 9.54 -23.57
N ALA A 32 8.36 8.51 -24.41
CA ALA A 32 9.15 7.33 -24.05
C ALA A 32 10.67 7.63 -24.00
N LEU A 33 11.13 8.60 -24.79
CA LEU A 33 12.54 9.03 -24.82
C LEU A 33 12.90 9.96 -23.64
N THR A 34 11.92 10.65 -23.05
CA THR A 34 12.13 11.53 -21.90
C THR A 34 12.28 10.75 -20.59
N ILE A 35 11.55 9.65 -20.42
CA ILE A 35 11.59 8.83 -19.19
C ILE A 35 12.99 8.25 -18.95
N VAL A 36 13.63 7.70 -19.99
CA VAL A 36 14.98 7.13 -19.86
C VAL A 36 16.02 8.24 -19.64
N GLY A 37 15.88 9.39 -20.30
CA GLY A 37 16.79 10.55 -20.15
C GLY A 37 16.73 11.21 -18.76
N HIS A 38 15.55 11.31 -18.16
CA HIS A 38 15.40 11.83 -16.79
C HIS A 38 15.96 10.87 -15.74
N ILE A 39 15.85 9.55 -15.95
CA ILE A 39 16.39 8.52 -15.05
C ILE A 39 17.93 8.49 -15.08
N THR A 40 18.56 8.70 -16.23
CA THR A 40 20.03 8.77 -16.34
C THR A 40 20.62 10.04 -15.75
N ALA A 41 19.98 11.20 -15.96
CA ALA A 41 20.42 12.46 -15.36
C ALA A 41 20.27 12.47 -13.83
N PHE A 42 19.27 11.76 -13.30
CA PHE A 42 19.03 11.60 -11.87
C PHE A 42 20.15 10.78 -11.19
N ARG A 43 20.70 9.75 -11.86
CA ARG A 43 21.84 8.98 -11.35
C ARG A 43 23.07 9.87 -11.12
N ASP A 44 23.40 10.73 -12.06
CA ASP A 44 24.61 11.57 -11.98
C ASP A 44 24.44 12.74 -10.99
N TYR A 45 23.21 13.21 -10.77
CA TYR A 45 22.86 14.14 -9.68
C TYR A 45 22.97 13.49 -8.29
N LEU A 46 22.60 12.21 -8.14
CA LEU A 46 22.65 11.47 -6.87
C LEU A 46 24.08 11.24 -6.32
N PHE A 47 25.14 11.38 -7.14
CA PHE A 47 26.55 11.24 -6.73
C PHE A 47 27.31 12.57 -6.61
N GLY A 48 26.67 13.70 -6.90
CA GLY A 48 27.26 15.03 -6.73
C GLY A 48 27.19 15.49 -5.28
N THR A 49 28.33 15.54 -4.58
CA THR A 49 28.42 16.03 -3.21
C THR A 49 28.29 17.56 -3.17
N LYS A 50 27.29 18.11 -2.47
CA LYS A 50 27.27 19.54 -2.09
C LYS A 50 27.39 19.70 -0.58
N LYS A 51 28.39 20.51 -0.19
CA LYS A 51 28.70 20.95 1.18
C LYS A 51 27.61 21.89 1.72
N ALA A 52 27.32 21.74 3.01
CA ALA A 52 26.37 22.57 3.75
C ALA A 52 26.95 23.95 4.12
N SER A 53 26.19 25.02 3.88
CA SER A 53 26.36 26.31 4.56
C SER A 53 25.16 26.58 5.48
N LYS A 54 25.44 26.97 6.72
CA LYS A 54 24.44 27.35 7.73
C LYS A 54 24.24 28.87 7.65
N ASN A 55 23.04 29.30 7.24
CA ASN A 55 22.33 30.52 7.70
C ASN A 55 21.02 30.83 6.93
N GLU A 56 20.53 29.96 6.03
CA GLU A 56 19.28 30.15 5.26
C GLU A 56 18.09 29.27 5.73
N ASN A 57 18.25 28.55 6.85
CA ASN A 57 17.38 27.41 7.18
C ASN A 57 15.89 27.74 7.38
N GLY A 58 15.55 28.94 7.88
CA GLY A 58 14.15 29.31 8.16
C GLY A 58 13.32 29.57 6.91
N SER A 59 13.85 30.36 5.97
CA SER A 59 13.16 30.67 4.70
C SER A 59 13.05 29.46 3.78
N GLN A 60 14.06 28.59 3.79
CA GLN A 60 14.08 27.40 2.95
C GLN A 60 13.13 26.31 3.48
N LEU A 61 12.98 26.19 4.80
CA LEU A 61 12.01 25.27 5.41
C LEU A 61 10.57 25.69 5.06
N GLU A 62 10.24 26.98 5.20
CA GLU A 62 8.90 27.49 4.88
C GLU A 62 8.55 27.30 3.40
N LYS A 63 9.53 27.51 2.50
CA LYS A 63 9.37 27.22 1.08
C LYS A 63 9.11 25.72 0.82
N THR A 64 9.83 24.85 1.53
CA THR A 64 9.67 23.40 1.41
C THR A 64 8.30 22.94 1.88
N ASP A 65 7.79 23.48 2.99
CA ASP A 65 6.48 23.12 3.54
C ASP A 65 5.34 23.53 2.60
N LYS A 66 5.44 24.70 1.95
CA LYS A 66 4.49 25.14 0.91
C LYS A 66 4.46 24.18 -0.27
N VAL A 67 5.64 23.80 -0.78
CA VAL A 67 5.77 22.83 -1.89
C VAL A 67 5.19 21.46 -1.50
N ILE A 68 5.44 21.02 -0.28
CA ILE A 68 4.88 19.77 0.26
C ILE A 68 3.35 19.83 0.31
N ALA A 69 2.78 20.91 0.82
CA ALA A 69 1.33 21.07 0.92
C ALA A 69 0.66 21.05 -0.46
N GLU A 70 1.24 21.75 -1.44
CA GLU A 70 0.75 21.75 -2.82
C GLU A 70 0.88 20.36 -3.47
N ALA A 71 2.00 19.65 -3.25
CA ALA A 71 2.16 18.28 -3.74
C ALA A 71 1.16 17.30 -3.10
N ASP A 72 0.82 17.48 -1.81
CA ASP A 72 -0.22 16.70 -1.15
C ASP A 72 -1.60 16.96 -1.77
N LEU A 73 -1.92 18.20 -2.16
CA LEU A 73 -3.15 18.52 -2.90
C LEU A 73 -3.20 17.87 -4.28
N LEU A 74 -2.12 18.00 -5.07
CA LEU A 74 -2.00 17.34 -6.38
C LEU A 74 -2.15 15.81 -6.25
N TYR A 75 -1.60 15.22 -5.20
CA TYR A 75 -1.76 13.80 -4.91
C TYR A 75 -3.22 13.41 -4.67
N LEU A 76 -3.96 14.20 -3.87
CA LEU A 76 -5.37 13.97 -3.60
C LEU A 76 -6.24 14.11 -4.87
N GLU A 77 -5.84 14.95 -5.81
CA GLU A 77 -6.47 15.09 -7.13
C GLU A 77 -6.12 13.96 -8.12
N GLY A 78 -5.19 13.07 -7.75
CA GLY A 78 -4.71 12.00 -8.62
C GLY A 78 -3.67 12.43 -9.66
N LYS A 79 -3.16 13.67 -9.57
CA LYS A 79 -2.12 14.26 -10.42
C LYS A 79 -0.73 13.83 -9.94
N TYR A 80 -0.46 12.53 -10.03
CA TYR A 80 0.73 11.92 -9.42
C TYR A 80 2.04 12.37 -10.09
N TYR A 81 2.05 12.58 -11.40
CA TYR A 81 3.26 13.01 -12.11
C TYR A 81 3.63 14.46 -11.75
N GLU A 82 2.64 15.34 -11.66
CA GLU A 82 2.80 16.72 -11.25
C GLU A 82 3.27 16.81 -9.79
N ALA A 83 2.67 16.02 -8.90
CA ALA A 83 3.11 15.91 -7.51
C ALA A 83 4.57 15.42 -7.42
N TYR A 84 4.97 14.45 -8.25
CA TYR A 84 6.35 13.95 -8.30
C TYR A 84 7.32 15.04 -8.74
N GLN A 85 7.00 15.74 -9.84
CA GLN A 85 7.83 16.83 -10.36
C GLN A 85 8.02 17.93 -9.32
N LEU A 86 6.95 18.31 -8.64
CA LEU A 86 6.96 19.34 -7.61
C LEU A 86 7.82 18.92 -6.40
N LEU A 87 7.64 17.70 -5.87
CA LEU A 87 8.46 17.17 -4.78
C LEU A 87 9.94 17.07 -5.16
N ASN A 88 10.26 16.76 -6.41
CA ASN A 88 11.64 16.69 -6.88
C ASN A 88 12.35 18.05 -6.88
N THR A 89 11.63 19.17 -6.94
CA THR A 89 12.23 20.52 -6.84
C THR A 89 12.83 20.81 -5.46
N VAL A 90 12.33 20.13 -4.43
CA VAL A 90 12.76 20.22 -3.03
C VAL A 90 13.35 18.90 -2.53
N PHE A 91 13.78 18.04 -3.45
CA PHE A 91 14.37 16.75 -3.10
C PHE A 91 15.59 16.95 -2.21
N ASP A 92 15.52 16.37 -1.02
CA ASP A 92 16.62 16.30 -0.09
C ASP A 92 16.64 14.91 0.56
N ARG A 93 17.76 14.21 0.41
CA ARG A 93 17.99 12.88 1.01
C ARG A 93 17.97 12.89 2.54
N LEU A 94 18.09 14.06 3.16
CA LEU A 94 18.00 14.22 4.61
C LEU A 94 16.56 14.51 5.07
N ASN A 95 15.67 14.93 4.16
CA ASN A 95 14.29 15.28 4.49
C ASN A 95 13.36 14.07 4.35
N SER A 96 13.18 13.36 5.47
CA SER A 96 12.25 12.20 5.54
C SER A 96 10.83 12.52 5.05
N SER A 97 10.33 13.74 5.28
CA SER A 97 8.98 14.17 4.90
C SER A 97 8.79 14.24 3.38
N VAL A 98 9.85 14.58 2.64
CA VAL A 98 9.84 14.58 1.17
C VAL A 98 10.00 13.15 0.65
N LEU A 99 10.92 12.38 1.22
CA LEU A 99 11.23 11.02 0.77
C LEU A 99 10.03 10.07 0.81
N TRP A 100 9.27 10.03 1.92
CA TRP A 100 8.10 9.13 2.00
C TRP A 100 6.99 9.56 1.04
N ARG A 101 6.83 10.87 0.78
CA ARG A 101 5.85 11.40 -0.19
C ARG A 101 6.20 11.02 -1.61
N ILE A 102 7.47 11.15 -1.98
CA ILE A 102 7.95 10.67 -3.29
C ILE A 102 7.71 9.17 -3.40
N SER A 103 8.02 8.40 -2.36
CA SER A 103 7.78 6.95 -2.32
C SER A 103 6.30 6.59 -2.56
N ARG A 104 5.39 7.32 -1.89
CA ARG A 104 3.94 7.20 -2.09
C ARG A 104 3.51 7.53 -3.52
N VAL A 105 4.05 8.61 -4.09
CA VAL A 105 3.72 9.05 -5.45
C VAL A 105 4.20 8.03 -6.47
N LEU A 106 5.43 7.53 -6.35
CA LEU A 106 5.98 6.48 -7.20
C LEU A 106 5.14 5.19 -7.15
N PHE A 107 4.70 4.78 -5.95
CA PHE A 107 3.77 3.65 -5.79
C PHE A 107 2.45 3.87 -6.54
N SER A 108 1.93 5.09 -6.49
CA SER A 108 0.67 5.47 -7.13
C SER A 108 0.82 5.51 -8.65
N ILE A 109 1.96 5.99 -9.17
CA ILE A 109 2.31 5.90 -10.60
C ILE A 109 2.45 4.44 -11.04
N ALA A 110 3.11 3.59 -10.25
CA ALA A 110 3.29 2.17 -10.54
C ALA A 110 1.97 1.39 -10.63
N SER A 111 0.88 1.94 -10.08
CA SER A 111 -0.47 1.37 -10.19
C SER A 111 -1.09 1.58 -11.58
N ASN A 112 -0.47 2.38 -12.46
CA ASN A 112 -0.93 2.57 -13.83
C ASN A 112 -0.76 1.28 -14.67
N GLU A 113 -1.87 0.77 -15.20
CA GLU A 113 -1.90 -0.45 -15.99
C GLU A 113 -1.21 -0.33 -17.35
N THR A 114 -1.02 0.89 -17.87
CA THR A 114 -0.34 1.09 -19.14
C THR A 114 1.16 0.84 -19.06
N LEU A 115 1.73 0.81 -17.86
CA LEU A 115 3.14 0.49 -17.64
C LEU A 115 3.42 -0.99 -17.90
N SER A 116 4.62 -1.28 -18.38
CA SER A 116 5.15 -2.64 -18.48
C SER A 116 5.43 -3.24 -17.09
N TYR A 117 5.66 -4.55 -17.05
CA TYR A 117 6.11 -5.23 -15.83
C TYR A 117 7.45 -4.67 -15.31
N GLY A 118 8.38 -4.36 -16.22
CA GLY A 118 9.69 -3.81 -15.88
C GLY A 118 9.61 -2.42 -15.26
N GLU A 119 8.82 -1.52 -15.86
CA GLU A 119 8.63 -0.15 -15.35
C GLU A 119 7.98 -0.15 -13.97
N ARG A 120 6.92 -0.96 -13.76
CA ARG A 120 6.31 -1.10 -12.44
C ARG A 120 7.28 -1.64 -11.40
N LYS A 121 8.07 -2.66 -11.75
CA LYS A 121 9.10 -3.20 -10.85
C LYS A 121 10.10 -2.11 -10.47
N HIS A 122 10.58 -1.33 -11.44
CA HIS A 122 11.54 -0.26 -11.19
C HIS A 122 10.99 0.78 -10.20
N LEU A 123 9.80 1.32 -10.47
CA LEU A 123 9.14 2.31 -9.61
C LEU A 123 8.93 1.81 -8.18
N ILE A 124 8.49 0.56 -8.01
CA ILE A 124 8.27 -0.04 -6.68
C ILE A 124 9.59 -0.22 -5.92
N PHE A 125 10.65 -0.66 -6.60
CA PHE A 125 11.95 -0.85 -5.97
C PHE A 125 12.59 0.49 -5.57
N GLU A 126 12.48 1.51 -6.43
CA GLU A 126 12.93 2.87 -6.13
C GLU A 126 12.17 3.47 -4.95
N ALA A 127 10.84 3.39 -4.98
CA ALA A 127 10.00 3.86 -3.88
C ALA A 127 10.36 3.18 -2.55
N TYR A 128 10.57 1.86 -2.56
CA TYR A 128 11.00 1.14 -1.36
C TYR A 128 12.37 1.60 -0.86
N HIS A 129 13.31 1.88 -1.77
CA HIS A 129 14.63 2.39 -1.41
C HIS A 129 14.54 3.77 -0.74
N LEU A 130 13.77 4.71 -1.31
CA LEU A 130 13.56 6.04 -0.74
C LEU A 130 12.85 5.97 0.63
N ALA A 131 11.87 5.08 0.79
CA ALA A 131 11.21 4.87 2.07
C ALA A 131 12.16 4.29 3.14
N LYS A 132 13.12 3.45 2.74
CA LYS A 132 14.17 2.94 3.63
C LYS A 132 15.15 4.04 4.04
N GLU A 133 15.56 4.90 3.11
CA GLU A 133 16.36 6.08 3.45
C GLU A 133 15.61 7.00 4.42
N ALA A 134 14.29 7.18 4.25
CA ALA A 134 13.47 7.98 5.15
C ALA A 134 13.45 7.45 6.60
N GLU A 135 13.38 6.12 6.78
CA GLU A 135 13.44 5.47 8.10
C GLU A 135 14.78 5.70 8.81
N GLU A 136 15.88 5.75 8.06
CA GLU A 136 17.19 6.06 8.65
C GLU A 136 17.27 7.49 9.19
N LYS A 137 16.45 8.42 8.67
CA LYS A 137 16.46 9.83 9.09
C LYS A 137 15.47 10.12 10.22
N THR A 138 14.37 9.37 10.32
CA THR A 138 13.39 9.55 11.39
C THR A 138 12.78 8.23 11.85
N LYS A 139 12.64 8.09 13.17
CA LYS A 139 11.96 6.97 13.81
C LYS A 139 10.60 7.35 14.41
N THR A 140 10.18 8.60 14.26
CA THR A 140 8.97 9.15 14.91
C THR A 140 7.83 9.42 13.93
N ASN A 141 8.06 9.25 12.62
CA ASN A 141 7.04 9.50 11.60
C ASN A 141 6.32 8.21 11.19
N PHE A 142 5.05 8.09 11.59
CA PHE A 142 4.22 6.92 11.27
C PHE A 142 4.00 6.73 9.75
N GLU A 143 4.01 7.81 8.95
CA GLU A 143 3.85 7.73 7.49
C GLU A 143 5.00 6.94 6.86
N VAL A 144 6.23 7.11 7.35
CA VAL A 144 7.39 6.38 6.86
C VAL A 144 7.19 4.88 7.06
N TYR A 145 6.81 4.45 8.26
CA TYR A 145 6.57 3.03 8.56
C TYR A 145 5.37 2.46 7.80
N LYS A 146 4.28 3.23 7.66
CA LYS A 146 3.12 2.84 6.85
C LYS A 146 3.53 2.60 5.39
N TRP A 147 4.23 3.55 4.78
CA TRP A 147 4.67 3.42 3.38
C TRP A 147 5.72 2.32 3.20
N LEU A 148 6.62 2.12 4.16
CA LEU A 148 7.54 0.98 4.16
C LEU A 148 6.81 -0.37 4.14
N ALA A 149 5.76 -0.53 4.95
CA ALA A 149 4.98 -1.77 4.95
C ALA A 149 4.29 -2.02 3.60
N ILE A 150 3.64 -0.98 3.05
CA ILE A 150 2.96 -1.02 1.75
C ILE A 150 3.95 -1.37 0.62
N LEU A 151 5.08 -0.67 0.59
CA LEU A 151 6.11 -0.85 -0.43
C LEU A 151 6.83 -2.18 -0.29
N LEU A 152 7.07 -2.67 0.93
CA LEU A 152 7.62 -4.01 1.13
C LEU A 152 6.67 -5.07 0.58
N LYS A 153 5.37 -4.98 0.90
CA LYS A 153 4.35 -5.89 0.36
C LYS A 153 4.31 -5.85 -1.16
N ALA A 154 4.42 -4.67 -1.77
CA ALA A 154 4.45 -4.51 -3.22
C ALA A 154 5.76 -5.00 -3.86
N LYS A 155 6.89 -4.83 -3.18
CA LYS A 155 8.21 -5.27 -3.66
C LYS A 155 8.32 -6.79 -3.67
N ILE A 156 7.84 -7.45 -2.61
CA ILE A 156 7.93 -8.91 -2.52
C ILE A 156 7.12 -9.61 -3.60
N ASP A 157 6.13 -8.96 -4.22
CA ASP A 157 5.37 -9.50 -5.34
C ASP A 157 6.25 -9.91 -6.54
N TYR A 158 7.41 -9.28 -6.67
CA TYR A 158 8.45 -9.53 -7.68
C TYR A 158 9.55 -10.50 -7.22
N ALA A 159 9.47 -10.98 -5.98
CA ALA A 159 10.46 -11.85 -5.35
C ALA A 159 10.08 -13.33 -5.43
N THR A 160 11.02 -14.20 -5.09
CA THR A 160 10.79 -15.64 -4.96
C THR A 160 9.83 -15.96 -3.82
N THR A 161 9.20 -17.14 -3.83
CA THR A 161 8.31 -17.59 -2.75
C THR A 161 9.01 -17.58 -1.39
N HIS A 162 10.27 -18.02 -1.34
CA HIS A 162 11.09 -18.01 -0.12
C HIS A 162 11.26 -16.58 0.42
N GLU A 163 11.64 -15.61 -0.43
CA GLU A 163 11.81 -14.22 -0.03
C GLU A 163 10.50 -13.56 0.41
N LYS A 164 9.38 -13.90 -0.25
CA LYS A 164 8.04 -13.45 0.16
C LYS A 164 7.75 -13.87 1.59
N LEU A 165 7.89 -15.16 1.87
CA LEU A 165 7.62 -15.74 3.19
C LEU A 165 8.51 -15.13 4.27
N LYS A 166 9.81 -14.97 4.00
CA LYS A 166 10.77 -14.36 4.93
C LYS A 166 10.42 -12.90 5.29
N ASN A 167 9.75 -12.17 4.41
CA ASN A 167 9.40 -10.77 4.63
C ASN A 167 8.01 -10.53 5.24
N ILE A 168 7.15 -11.55 5.34
CA ILE A 168 5.82 -11.43 5.96
C ILE A 168 5.90 -10.87 7.41
N PRO A 169 6.82 -11.34 8.28
CA PRO A 169 6.97 -10.79 9.64
C PRO A 169 7.41 -9.32 9.63
N ASN A 170 8.28 -8.94 8.69
CA ASN A 170 8.76 -7.55 8.57
C ASN A 170 7.64 -6.58 8.20
N ILE A 171 6.68 -7.01 7.39
CA ILE A 171 5.49 -6.19 7.07
C ILE A 171 4.70 -5.90 8.35
N LYS A 172 4.42 -6.91 9.18
CA LYS A 172 3.75 -6.71 10.49
C LYS A 172 4.57 -5.79 11.39
N ARG A 173 5.89 -5.98 11.47
CA ARG A 173 6.77 -5.11 12.28
C ARG A 173 6.64 -3.64 11.91
N TYR A 174 6.65 -3.30 10.61
CA TYR A 174 6.47 -1.92 10.17
C TYR A 174 5.06 -1.39 10.45
N LEU A 175 4.02 -2.21 10.26
CA LEU A 175 2.64 -1.81 10.58
C LEU A 175 2.44 -1.56 12.08
N MET A 176 3.01 -2.41 12.93
CA MET A 176 2.98 -2.23 14.39
C MET A 176 3.70 -0.94 14.80
N ALA A 177 4.88 -0.67 14.26
CA ALA A 177 5.60 0.58 14.52
C ALA A 177 4.79 1.82 14.08
N ALA A 178 4.10 1.74 12.92
CA ALA A 178 3.20 2.81 12.50
C ALA A 178 2.00 2.97 13.44
N LEU A 179 1.45 1.86 13.95
CA LEU A 179 0.31 1.85 14.86
C LEU A 179 0.66 2.41 16.25
N GLU A 180 1.86 2.13 16.76
CA GLU A 180 2.38 2.68 18.01
C GLU A 180 2.47 4.22 17.96
N LEU A 181 2.88 4.76 16.81
CA LEU A 181 2.98 6.20 16.58
C LEU A 181 1.62 6.85 16.25
N ASN A 182 0.73 6.13 15.56
CA ASN A 182 -0.62 6.60 15.26
C ASN A 182 -1.63 5.44 15.32
N SER A 183 -2.27 5.29 16.48
CA SER A 183 -3.20 4.20 16.77
C SER A 183 -4.56 4.29 16.05
N ARG A 184 -4.81 5.39 15.32
CA ARG A 184 -6.07 5.67 14.62
C ARG A 184 -5.92 5.68 13.09
N ASP A 185 -4.74 5.36 12.55
CA ASP A 185 -4.56 5.28 11.10
C ASP A 185 -5.35 4.08 10.52
N ILE A 186 -6.38 4.41 9.75
CA ILE A 186 -7.30 3.44 9.15
C ILE A 186 -6.58 2.48 8.19
N THR A 187 -5.56 2.96 7.48
CA THR A 187 -4.82 2.13 6.51
C THR A 187 -4.00 1.08 7.25
N VAL A 188 -3.31 1.48 8.31
CA VAL A 188 -2.50 0.58 9.15
C VAL A 188 -3.38 -0.47 9.81
N LEU A 189 -4.48 -0.05 10.45
CA LEU A 189 -5.46 -0.97 11.05
C LEU A 189 -5.98 -1.97 10.01
N TYR A 190 -6.30 -1.49 8.81
CA TYR A 190 -6.87 -2.33 7.76
C TYR A 190 -5.85 -3.36 7.26
N LEU A 191 -4.59 -2.95 7.07
CA LEU A 191 -3.51 -3.84 6.66
C LEU A 191 -3.17 -4.88 7.74
N LEU A 192 -3.23 -4.52 9.02
CA LEU A 192 -3.07 -5.48 10.13
C LEU A 192 -4.22 -6.49 10.18
N GLY A 193 -5.47 -6.05 10.04
CA GLY A 193 -6.62 -6.93 9.96
C GLY A 193 -6.48 -7.96 8.81
N HIS A 194 -6.04 -7.50 7.64
CA HIS A 194 -5.74 -8.39 6.51
C HIS A 194 -4.60 -9.35 6.79
N TRP A 195 -3.50 -8.88 7.40
CA TRP A 195 -2.37 -9.73 7.76
C TRP A 195 -2.82 -10.89 8.66
N HIS A 196 -3.63 -10.61 9.68
CA HIS A 196 -4.16 -11.63 10.59
C HIS A 196 -5.14 -12.57 9.85
N TYR A 197 -6.08 -12.02 9.08
CA TYR A 197 -7.07 -12.81 8.35
C TYR A 197 -6.43 -13.76 7.32
N GLU A 198 -5.45 -13.30 6.55
CA GLU A 198 -4.77 -14.08 5.52
C GLU A 198 -3.97 -15.24 6.14
N LEU A 199 -3.18 -14.98 7.18
CA LEU A 199 -2.36 -16.00 7.83
C LEU A 199 -3.17 -16.98 8.66
N ALA A 200 -4.26 -16.53 9.31
CA ALA A 200 -5.20 -17.40 10.01
C ALA A 200 -5.96 -18.31 9.03
N SER A 201 -6.11 -17.90 7.76
CA SER A 201 -6.76 -18.70 6.72
C SER A 201 -5.89 -19.82 6.16
N LEU A 202 -4.59 -19.86 6.50
CA LEU A 202 -3.72 -20.97 6.14
C LEU A 202 -4.03 -22.19 6.99
N THR A 203 -4.22 -23.35 6.36
CA THR A 203 -4.40 -24.61 7.08
C THR A 203 -3.12 -25.02 7.80
N TRP A 204 -3.24 -25.79 8.88
CA TRP A 204 -2.08 -26.33 9.59
C TRP A 204 -1.12 -27.09 8.67
N PHE A 205 -1.65 -27.83 7.70
CA PHE A 205 -0.85 -28.55 6.71
C PHE A 205 -0.08 -27.59 5.78
N GLN A 206 -0.71 -26.50 5.31
CA GLN A 206 -0.02 -25.48 4.52
C GLN A 206 1.13 -24.83 5.29
N LYS A 207 0.92 -24.52 6.58
CA LYS A 207 1.97 -23.96 7.45
C LYS A 207 3.14 -24.93 7.60
N LYS A 208 2.87 -26.23 7.81
CA LYS A 208 3.91 -27.28 7.90
C LYS A 208 4.73 -27.41 6.63
N LEU A 209 4.09 -27.42 5.46
CA LEU A 209 4.80 -27.50 4.19
C LEU A 209 5.70 -26.28 3.96
N VAL A 210 5.25 -25.09 4.36
CA VAL A 210 6.08 -23.88 4.29
C VAL A 210 7.32 -24.03 5.17
N THR A 211 7.15 -24.44 6.42
CA THR A 211 8.28 -24.64 7.33
C THR A 211 9.27 -25.68 6.79
N PHE A 212 8.76 -26.79 6.24
CA PHE A 212 9.60 -27.86 5.71
C PHE A 212 10.40 -27.45 4.47
N PHE A 213 9.76 -26.84 3.46
CA PHE A 213 10.42 -26.52 2.19
C PHE A 213 11.23 -25.22 2.21
N TYR A 214 10.82 -24.25 3.03
CA TYR A 214 11.39 -22.91 3.02
C TYR A 214 12.12 -22.55 4.31
N SER A 215 12.08 -23.40 5.33
CA SER A 215 12.68 -23.11 6.65
C SER A 215 12.18 -21.78 7.25
N VAL A 216 10.95 -21.37 6.88
CA VAL A 216 10.29 -20.16 7.40
C VAL A 216 9.16 -20.57 8.32
N ILE A 217 9.20 -20.09 9.57
CA ILE A 217 8.10 -20.24 10.51
C ILE A 217 7.02 -19.21 10.17
N ILE A 218 5.81 -19.68 9.88
CA ILE A 218 4.65 -18.82 9.69
C ILE A 218 4.26 -18.22 11.05
N PRO A 219 4.21 -16.88 11.18
CA PRO A 219 3.77 -16.24 12.41
C PRO A 219 2.37 -16.68 12.85
N GLU A 220 2.13 -16.64 14.15
CA GLU A 220 0.80 -16.85 14.68
C GLU A 220 -0.12 -15.69 14.32
N ALA A 221 -1.34 -16.06 13.94
CA ALA A 221 -2.41 -15.16 13.53
C ALA A 221 -3.74 -15.87 13.74
N ASN A 222 -4.75 -15.14 14.18
CA ASN A 222 -6.10 -15.64 14.42
C ASN A 222 -7.16 -14.68 13.86
N PHE A 223 -8.40 -15.16 13.75
CA PHE A 223 -9.52 -14.36 13.23
C PHE A 223 -10.03 -13.32 14.24
N GLN A 224 -9.75 -13.52 15.53
CA GLN A 224 -10.17 -12.61 16.59
C GLN A 224 -9.45 -11.26 16.49
N GLU A 225 -8.13 -11.27 16.35
CA GLU A 225 -7.34 -10.04 16.13
C GLU A 225 -7.75 -9.36 14.81
N ALA A 226 -8.04 -10.15 13.76
CA ALA A 226 -8.54 -9.60 12.50
C ALA A 226 -9.88 -8.86 12.69
N TYR A 227 -10.81 -9.47 13.43
CA TYR A 227 -12.08 -8.85 13.82
C TYR A 227 -11.84 -7.53 14.57
N GLU A 228 -10.99 -7.53 15.59
CA GLU A 228 -10.71 -6.35 16.41
C GLU A 228 -10.17 -5.16 15.60
N TYR A 229 -9.26 -5.41 14.66
CA TYR A 229 -8.75 -4.36 13.77
C TYR A 229 -9.83 -3.80 12.84
N PHE A 230 -10.65 -4.66 12.22
CA PHE A 230 -11.72 -4.20 11.33
C PHE A 230 -12.85 -3.50 12.09
N PHE A 231 -13.19 -4.00 13.28
CA PHE A 231 -14.16 -3.38 14.18
C PHE A 231 -13.68 -2.00 14.66
N LYS A 232 -12.39 -1.86 14.96
CA LYS A 232 -11.80 -0.56 15.30
C LYS A 232 -11.90 0.45 14.16
N ILE A 233 -11.83 0.03 12.89
CA ILE A 233 -12.07 0.93 11.76
C ILE A 233 -13.54 1.34 11.71
N GLU A 234 -14.44 0.40 11.94
CA GLU A 234 -15.88 0.63 11.94
C GLU A 234 -16.29 1.62 13.03
N THR A 235 -15.68 1.56 14.22
CA THR A 235 -15.90 2.54 15.30
C THR A 235 -15.32 3.93 14.98
N LEU A 236 -14.21 4.00 14.23
CA LEU A 236 -13.59 5.27 13.83
C LEU A 236 -14.34 5.96 12.67
N LYS A 237 -14.80 5.18 11.69
CA LYS A 237 -15.56 5.67 10.54
C LYS A 237 -16.67 4.67 10.16
N PRO A 238 -17.82 4.76 10.84
CA PRO A 238 -18.94 3.86 10.58
C PRO A 238 -19.41 3.94 9.14
N ASN A 239 -19.69 2.79 8.53
CA ASN A 239 -20.26 2.63 7.20
C ASN A 239 -19.45 3.35 6.10
N TYR A 240 -18.16 3.60 6.36
CA TYR A 240 -17.33 4.40 5.46
C TYR A 240 -16.78 3.56 4.32
N PHE A 241 -16.13 2.44 4.65
CA PHE A 241 -15.36 1.62 3.73
C PHE A 241 -16.01 0.25 3.58
N VAL A 242 -16.70 0.03 2.46
CA VAL A 242 -17.47 -1.21 2.23
C VAL A 242 -16.60 -2.47 2.32
N THR A 243 -15.33 -2.37 1.89
CA THR A 243 -14.36 -3.47 2.03
C THR A 243 -13.94 -3.74 3.46
N ASN A 244 -13.96 -2.74 4.37
CA ASN A 244 -13.83 -2.99 5.81
C ASN A 244 -15.01 -3.80 6.31
N THR A 245 -16.23 -3.31 6.07
CA THR A 245 -17.47 -3.95 6.54
C THR A 245 -17.58 -5.39 6.04
N TRP A 246 -17.20 -5.64 4.77
CA TRP A 246 -17.11 -6.99 4.22
C TRP A 246 -16.12 -7.89 4.98
N MET A 247 -14.93 -7.37 5.28
CA MET A 247 -13.92 -8.13 5.99
C MET A 247 -14.30 -8.33 7.46
N LEU A 248 -14.97 -7.36 8.08
CA LEU A 248 -15.55 -7.46 9.41
C LEU A 248 -16.58 -8.58 9.47
N ALA A 249 -17.57 -8.59 8.56
CA ALA A 249 -18.56 -9.65 8.44
C ALA A 249 -17.91 -11.05 8.28
N LYS A 250 -16.89 -11.14 7.41
CA LYS A 250 -16.14 -12.39 7.23
C LYS A 250 -15.40 -12.80 8.50
N SER A 251 -14.79 -11.87 9.24
CA SER A 251 -14.11 -12.18 10.50
C SER A 251 -15.13 -12.67 11.54
N CYS A 252 -16.27 -12.00 11.71
CA CYS A 252 -17.39 -12.45 12.57
C CYS A 252 -17.81 -13.88 12.25
N TYR A 253 -17.98 -14.20 10.96
CA TYR A 253 -18.32 -15.55 10.52
C TYR A 253 -17.24 -16.58 10.91
N ARG A 254 -15.96 -16.23 10.78
CA ARG A 254 -14.84 -17.15 11.10
C ARG A 254 -14.68 -17.38 12.60
N ILE A 255 -15.12 -16.44 13.44
CA ILE A 255 -15.17 -16.60 14.91
C ILE A 255 -16.53 -17.15 15.38
N GLN A 256 -17.40 -17.58 14.46
CA GLN A 256 -18.72 -18.16 14.73
C GLN A 256 -19.74 -17.19 15.37
N ASN A 257 -19.49 -15.87 15.28
CA ASN A 257 -20.48 -14.85 15.62
C ASN A 257 -21.39 -14.58 14.41
N TYR A 258 -22.31 -15.51 14.14
CA TYR A 258 -23.13 -15.48 12.93
C TYR A 258 -24.17 -14.36 12.91
N GLU A 259 -24.69 -13.97 14.07
CA GLU A 259 -25.66 -12.87 14.19
C GLU A 259 -25.04 -11.55 13.70
N GLU A 260 -23.88 -11.19 14.26
CA GLU A 260 -23.16 -10.00 13.86
C GLU A 260 -22.62 -10.08 12.42
N ALA A 261 -22.21 -11.29 11.98
CA ALA A 261 -21.80 -11.49 10.59
C ALA A 261 -22.94 -11.16 9.60
N ASN A 262 -24.15 -11.66 9.86
CA ASN A 262 -25.32 -11.40 9.01
C ASN A 262 -25.69 -9.92 9.02
N TYR A 263 -25.66 -9.26 10.19
CA TYR A 263 -25.88 -7.81 10.29
C TYR A 263 -24.94 -7.01 9.37
N TYR A 264 -23.63 -7.30 9.40
CA TYR A 264 -22.68 -6.59 8.54
C TYR A 264 -22.79 -7.00 7.06
N PHE A 265 -23.20 -8.23 6.74
CA PHE A 265 -23.49 -8.62 5.36
C PHE A 265 -24.68 -7.83 4.79
N ASP A 266 -25.75 -7.67 5.56
CA ASP A 266 -26.92 -6.88 5.16
C ASP A 266 -26.53 -5.41 4.94
N ILE A 267 -25.68 -4.85 5.81
CA ILE A 267 -25.10 -3.51 5.60
C ILE A 267 -24.35 -3.45 4.27
N VAL A 268 -23.48 -4.42 3.97
CA VAL A 268 -22.70 -4.44 2.72
C VAL A 268 -23.62 -4.42 1.49
N ASP A 269 -24.77 -5.06 1.53
CA ASP A 269 -25.73 -5.07 0.42
C ASP A 269 -26.44 -3.72 0.21
N VAL A 270 -26.65 -2.97 1.29
CA VAL A 270 -27.30 -1.64 1.28
C VAL A 270 -26.30 -0.50 1.00
N LEU A 271 -25.02 -0.66 1.38
CA LEU A 271 -24.03 0.40 1.24
C LEU A 271 -23.79 0.79 -0.22
N SER A 272 -23.97 2.07 -0.52
CA SER A 272 -23.56 2.67 -1.77
C SER A 272 -22.03 2.72 -1.86
N TYR A 273 -21.46 2.32 -3.00
CA TYR A 273 -20.05 2.57 -3.30
C TYR A 273 -19.86 4.03 -3.72
N ARG A 274 -18.84 4.69 -3.18
CA ARG A 274 -18.51 6.10 -3.52
C ARG A 274 -17.48 6.16 -4.62
N THR A 275 -16.59 5.16 -4.65
CA THR A 275 -15.48 5.11 -5.61
C THR A 275 -15.65 3.97 -6.62
N THR A 276 -15.03 4.12 -7.80
CA THR A 276 -14.92 3.04 -8.79
C THR A 276 -14.17 1.82 -8.23
N PHE A 277 -13.25 2.05 -7.28
CA PHE A 277 -12.57 1.01 -6.51
C PHE A 277 -13.55 0.21 -5.65
N GLU A 278 -14.34 0.88 -4.80
CA GLU A 278 -15.35 0.23 -3.96
C GLU A 278 -16.36 -0.53 -4.82
N ARG A 279 -16.78 0.03 -5.96
CA ARG A 279 -17.64 -0.67 -6.93
C ARG A 279 -17.01 -1.97 -7.42
N ARG A 280 -15.72 -1.95 -7.78
CA ARG A 280 -15.00 -3.14 -8.25
C ARG A 280 -14.84 -4.18 -7.13
N CYS A 281 -14.50 -3.74 -5.93
CA CYS A 281 -14.43 -4.60 -4.75
C CYS A 281 -15.80 -5.25 -4.50
N MET A 282 -16.87 -4.47 -4.57
CA MET A 282 -18.23 -4.97 -4.43
C MET A 282 -18.63 -5.94 -5.53
N ASN A 283 -18.26 -5.70 -6.78
CA ASN A 283 -18.50 -6.66 -7.85
C ASN A 283 -17.77 -7.99 -7.61
N LYS A 284 -16.55 -7.96 -7.06
CA LYS A 284 -15.83 -9.18 -6.65
C LYS A 284 -16.52 -9.87 -5.46
N ILE A 285 -16.96 -9.09 -4.47
CA ILE A 285 -17.69 -9.56 -3.30
C ILE A 285 -18.99 -10.25 -3.71
N LYS A 286 -19.84 -9.58 -4.50
CA LYS A 286 -21.12 -10.12 -5.00
C LYS A 286 -20.93 -11.37 -5.87
N LYS A 287 -19.87 -11.43 -6.68
CA LYS A 287 -19.50 -12.63 -7.43
C LYS A 287 -19.16 -13.81 -6.49
N ASN A 288 -18.43 -13.55 -5.41
CA ASN A 288 -18.09 -14.57 -4.42
C ASN A 288 -19.29 -14.97 -3.55
N TYR A 289 -20.24 -14.05 -3.34
CA TYR A 289 -21.50 -14.29 -2.62
C TYR A 289 -22.38 -15.30 -3.36
N LYS A 290 -22.57 -15.12 -4.68
CA LYS A 290 -23.34 -16.04 -5.52
C LYS A 290 -22.75 -17.44 -5.60
N ASN A 291 -21.43 -17.58 -5.41
CA ASN A 291 -20.74 -18.87 -5.40
C ASN A 291 -20.75 -19.57 -4.03
N ARG A 292 -21.35 -18.98 -2.99
CA ARG A 292 -21.57 -19.58 -1.66
C ARG A 292 -22.98 -20.12 -1.46
N ALA A 293 -23.84 -20.08 -2.48
CA ALA A 293 -25.05 -20.89 -2.54
C ALA A 293 -24.69 -22.28 -3.11
N VAL A 294 -23.85 -23.03 -2.38
CA VAL A 294 -23.68 -24.50 -2.23
C VAL A 294 -22.44 -24.72 -1.35
#